data_AF-A0A450U1T3-F1
#
_entry.id   AF-A0A450U1T3-F1
#
_cell.length_a   1.000
_cell.length_b   1.000
_cell.length_c   1.000
_cell.angle_alpha   90.00
_cell.angle_beta   90.00
_cell.angle_gamma   90.00
#
_symmetry.space_group_name_H-M   'P 1'
#
loop_
_entity.id
_entity.type
_entity.pdbx_description
1 polymer ?
#
loop_
_entity_poly.entity_id
_entity_poly.type
_entity_poly.pdbx_seq_one_letter_code
_entity_poly.pdbx_strand_id
1 'polypeptide(L)'
;MTVQVLRNTKFLKSNPVTRAFLLLMARMAPLDLTNGRKVDIGKSLAQYNRAEYHHVFPQAFLKSRGMPDDEISCVLNFCFLPSDSNKAISKTSPSDYFFSLVPEQDFNGILASNLLPISKQLYKDNDYNGFLEKRAGTVLSKLDELTN
;
A
#
# COMPACT_ATOMS: atom_id res chain seq x y z
N MET A 1 -10.27 -3.82 15.52
CA MET A 1 -9.94 -2.70 14.60
C MET A 1 -11.11 -2.52 13.65
N THR A 2 -11.44 -1.31 13.19
CA THR A 2 -12.59 -1.05 12.28
C THR A 2 -12.16 -0.33 11.01
N VAL A 3 -13.03 -0.28 9.98
CA VAL A 3 -12.77 0.45 8.71
C VAL A 3 -12.48 1.92 9.00
N GLN A 4 -13.31 2.55 9.83
CA GLN A 4 -13.17 3.95 10.18
C GLN A 4 -11.85 4.24 10.90
N VAL A 5 -11.41 3.34 11.79
CA VAL A 5 -10.11 3.48 12.47
C VAL A 5 -8.97 3.45 11.46
N LEU A 6 -8.98 2.51 10.51
CA LEU A 6 -7.93 2.42 9.49
C LEU A 6 -7.93 3.66 8.58
N ARG A 7 -9.10 4.09 8.09
CA ARG A 7 -9.23 5.24 7.19
C ARG A 7 -8.79 6.56 7.82
N ASN A 8 -9.05 6.74 9.11
CA ASN A 8 -8.70 7.97 9.84
C ASN A 8 -7.30 7.93 10.47
N THR A 9 -6.58 6.81 10.36
CA THR A 9 -5.22 6.71 10.89
C THR A 9 -4.24 7.30 9.91
N LYS A 10 -3.62 8.42 10.28
CA LYS A 10 -2.43 8.94 9.62
C LYS A 10 -1.23 8.02 9.86
N PHE A 11 -0.48 7.72 8.79
CA PHE A 11 0.73 6.93 8.86
C PHE A 11 1.79 7.64 9.70
N LEU A 12 2.10 7.06 10.86
CA LEU A 12 3.20 7.46 11.72
C LEU A 12 3.82 6.18 12.28
N LYS A 13 5.15 6.01 12.17
CA LYS A 13 5.83 4.78 12.61
C LYS A 13 5.60 4.46 14.10
N SER A 14 5.37 5.49 14.92
CA SER A 14 5.07 5.37 16.36
C SER A 14 3.61 4.99 16.64
N ASN A 15 2.68 5.20 15.70
CA ASN A 15 1.26 4.95 15.90
C ASN A 15 0.99 3.43 15.99
N PRO A 16 0.25 2.96 17.01
CA PRO A 16 0.04 1.53 17.24
C PRO A 16 -0.77 0.86 16.11
N VAL A 17 -1.75 1.55 15.52
CA VAL A 17 -2.52 1.05 14.37
C VAL A 17 -1.62 0.92 13.15
N THR A 18 -0.75 1.91 12.90
CA THR A 18 0.26 1.81 11.83
C THR A 18 1.17 0.62 12.04
N ARG A 19 1.69 0.41 13.26
CA ARG A 19 2.56 -0.73 13.57
C ARG A 19 1.85 -2.07 13.36
N ALA A 20 0.60 -2.20 13.83
CA ALA A 20 -0.19 -3.40 13.63
C ALA A 20 -0.40 -3.69 12.14
N PHE A 21 -0.74 -2.67 11.35
CA PHE A 21 -0.87 -2.78 9.89
C PHE A 21 0.44 -3.20 9.20
N LEU A 22 1.57 -2.60 9.57
CA LEU A 22 2.88 -2.96 9.03
C LEU A 22 3.29 -4.39 9.37
N LEU A 23 3.03 -4.84 10.60
CA LEU A 23 3.31 -6.21 11.03
C LEU A 23 2.43 -7.23 10.31
N LEU A 24 1.16 -6.90 10.09
CA LEU A 24 0.27 -7.71 9.27
C LEU A 24 0.81 -7.84 7.85
N MET A 25 1.13 -6.73 7.18
CA MET A 25 1.72 -6.76 5.84
C MET A 25 3.03 -7.56 5.82
N ALA A 26 3.90 -7.39 6.81
CA ALA A 26 5.15 -8.15 6.93
C ALA A 26 4.89 -9.67 6.96
N ARG A 27 3.86 -10.11 7.72
CA ARG A 27 3.44 -11.51 7.78
C ARG A 27 2.92 -12.04 6.45
N MET A 28 2.33 -11.18 5.61
CA MET A 28 1.86 -11.56 4.28
C MET A 28 2.98 -11.73 3.26
N ALA A 29 4.24 -11.46 3.62
CA ALA A 29 5.42 -11.59 2.76
C ALA A 29 5.24 -10.86 1.42
N PRO A 30 5.14 -9.53 1.44
CA PRO A 30 4.72 -8.76 0.28
C PRO A 30 5.77 -8.85 -0.84
N LEU A 31 5.27 -8.83 -2.07
CA LEU A 31 6.08 -8.80 -3.28
C LEU A 31 6.25 -7.36 -3.77
N ASP A 32 7.38 -7.09 -4.40
CA ASP A 32 7.67 -5.82 -5.06
C ASP A 32 6.67 -5.59 -6.20
N LEU A 33 6.04 -4.42 -6.22
CA LEU A 33 5.02 -4.08 -7.21
C LEU A 33 5.54 -4.15 -8.65
N THR A 34 6.83 -3.87 -8.89
CA THR A 34 7.39 -3.70 -10.24
C THR A 34 7.98 -4.98 -10.83
N ASN A 35 8.31 -5.96 -9.99
CA ASN A 35 9.07 -7.14 -10.42
C ASN A 35 8.68 -8.45 -9.72
N GLY A 36 7.74 -8.42 -8.77
CA GLY A 36 7.21 -9.61 -8.10
C GLY A 36 8.19 -10.31 -7.15
N ARG A 37 9.38 -9.76 -6.89
CA ARG A 37 10.34 -10.36 -5.94
C ARG A 37 9.91 -10.10 -4.51
N LYS A 38 10.24 -11.01 -3.59
CA LYS A 38 9.99 -10.82 -2.15
C LYS A 38 10.69 -9.56 -1.65
N VAL A 39 9.95 -8.72 -0.93
CA VAL A 39 10.52 -7.54 -0.27
C VAL A 39 11.24 -7.96 1.01
N ASP A 40 12.45 -7.45 1.22
CA ASP A 40 13.21 -7.66 2.46
C ASP A 40 12.65 -6.78 3.60
N ILE A 41 11.70 -7.35 4.35
CA ILE A 41 11.01 -6.64 5.43
C ILE A 41 11.89 -6.47 6.67
N GLY A 42 12.82 -7.40 6.93
CA GLY A 42 13.73 -7.31 8.07
C GLY A 42 14.56 -6.02 8.03
N LYS A 43 14.97 -5.61 6.83
CA LYS A 43 15.63 -4.31 6.62
C LYS A 43 14.67 -3.13 6.69
N SER A 44 13.40 -3.31 6.32
CA SER A 44 12.36 -2.25 6.30
C SER A 44 11.88 -1.83 7.69
N LEU A 45 11.85 -2.78 8.63
CA LEU A 45 11.45 -2.54 10.02
C LEU A 45 12.62 -2.05 10.90
N ALA A 46 13.86 -2.17 10.43
CA ALA A 46 15.04 -1.67 11.13
C ALA A 46 15.15 -0.15 11.04
N GLN A 47 15.61 0.48 12.12
CA GLN A 47 15.65 1.94 12.29
C GLN A 47 16.55 2.69 11.27
N TYR A 48 17.42 1.96 10.55
CA TYR A 48 18.54 2.51 9.76
C TYR A 48 18.53 2.16 8.25
N ASN A 49 17.42 1.67 7.66
CA ASN A 49 17.50 1.14 6.27
C ASN A 49 16.44 1.59 5.24
N ARG A 50 16.82 1.38 3.97
CA ARG A 50 16.36 2.00 2.70
C ARG A 50 15.04 1.50 2.09
N ALA A 51 14.34 0.56 2.69
CA ALA A 51 13.03 0.19 2.15
C ALA A 51 12.03 1.27 2.57
N GLU A 52 11.49 1.96 1.57
CA GLU A 52 10.64 3.11 1.77
C GLU A 52 9.18 2.65 1.87
N TYR A 53 8.42 3.36 2.70
CA TYR A 53 6.97 3.23 2.69
C TYR A 53 6.46 4.00 1.47
N HIS A 54 5.99 3.28 0.46
CA HIS A 54 5.52 3.88 -0.76
C HIS A 54 4.04 4.23 -0.64
N HIS A 55 3.66 5.45 -1.06
CA HIS A 55 2.27 5.82 -1.25
C HIS A 55 1.75 5.16 -2.52
N VAL A 56 0.88 4.16 -2.39
CA VAL A 56 0.25 3.42 -3.50
C VAL A 56 -0.42 4.38 -4.48
N PHE A 57 -1.09 5.41 -3.97
CA PHE A 57 -1.47 6.58 -4.75
C PHE A 57 -0.46 7.69 -4.44
N PRO A 58 0.49 8.00 -5.35
CA PRO A 58 1.60 8.89 -5.03
C PRO A 58 1.15 10.25 -4.52
N GLN A 59 1.85 10.76 -3.50
CA GLN A 59 1.48 12.01 -2.84
C GLN A 59 1.37 13.18 -3.82
N ALA A 60 2.33 13.33 -4.75
CA ALA A 60 2.31 14.40 -5.73
C ALA A 60 1.09 14.34 -6.66
N PHE A 61 0.67 13.13 -7.05
CA PHE A 61 -0.52 12.90 -7.85
C PHE A 61 -1.80 13.29 -7.09
N LEU A 62 -1.96 12.85 -5.84
CA LEU A 62 -3.11 13.22 -5.03
C LEU A 62 -3.15 14.72 -4.69
N LYS A 63 -2.00 15.34 -4.43
CA LYS A 63 -1.89 16.80 -4.23
C LYS A 63 -2.37 17.59 -5.44
N SER A 64 -2.01 17.16 -6.65
CA SER A 64 -2.50 17.81 -7.87
C SER A 64 -4.01 17.70 -8.07
N ARG A 65 -4.68 16.79 -7.36
CA ARG A 65 -6.14 16.64 -7.32
C ARG A 65 -6.80 17.36 -6.15
N GLY A 66 -6.05 18.17 -5.39
CA GLY A 66 -6.56 18.95 -4.27
C GLY A 66 -6.81 18.12 -3.00
N MET A 67 -6.26 16.91 -2.91
CA MET A 67 -6.45 16.05 -1.73
C MET A 67 -5.68 16.62 -0.51
N PRO A 68 -6.32 16.70 0.68
CA PRO A 68 -5.66 17.11 1.92
C PRO A 68 -4.51 16.18 2.34
N ASP A 69 -3.47 16.75 2.98
CA ASP A 69 -2.25 16.01 3.36
C ASP A 69 -2.51 14.89 4.40
N ASP A 70 -3.49 15.07 5.26
CA ASP A 70 -3.97 14.08 6.23
C ASP A 70 -4.68 12.90 5.55
N GLU A 71 -5.50 13.15 4.53
CA GLU A 71 -6.14 12.11 3.73
C GLU A 71 -5.14 11.34 2.86
N ILE A 72 -4.15 12.03 2.27
CA ILE A 72 -3.07 11.38 1.50
C ILE A 72 -2.24 10.45 2.38
N SER A 73 -1.96 10.91 3.61
CA SER A 73 -1.14 10.19 4.58
C SER A 73 -1.91 9.09 5.31
N CYS A 74 -3.09 8.68 4.84
CA CYS A 74 -3.83 7.55 5.38
C CYS A 74 -2.95 6.28 5.39
N VAL A 75 -2.96 5.52 6.48
CA VAL A 75 -2.15 4.29 6.63
C VAL A 75 -2.40 3.28 5.52
N LEU A 76 -3.64 3.22 5.00
CA LEU A 76 -4.06 2.36 3.91
C LEU A 76 -3.52 2.80 2.55
N ASN A 77 -2.89 3.97 2.44
CA ASN A 77 -2.21 4.38 1.22
C ASN A 77 -0.76 3.88 1.16
N PHE A 78 -0.27 3.12 2.15
CA PHE A 78 1.14 2.70 2.18
C PHE A 78 1.36 1.22 1.86
N CYS A 79 2.49 0.90 1.25
CA CYS A 79 3.03 -0.46 1.12
C CYS A 79 4.55 -0.45 1.29
N PHE A 80 5.13 -1.64 1.47
CA PHE A 80 6.59 -1.78 1.43
C PHE A 80 7.06 -1.80 -0.02
N LEU A 81 8.07 -1.00 -0.34
CA LEU A 81 8.65 -0.99 -1.67
C LEU A 81 10.16 -0.72 -1.62
N PRO A 82 10.99 -1.52 -2.32
CA PRO A 82 12.41 -1.21 -2.47
C PRO A 82 12.64 0.16 -3.11
N SER A 83 13.72 0.85 -2.72
CA SER A 83 14.01 2.22 -3.19
C SER A 83 14.11 2.33 -4.71
N ASP A 84 14.68 1.34 -5.40
CA ASP A 84 14.80 1.37 -6.86
C ASP A 84 13.43 1.30 -7.54
N SER A 85 12.54 0.43 -7.05
CA SER A 85 11.15 0.32 -7.50
C SER A 85 10.33 1.57 -7.13
N ASN A 86 10.59 2.17 -5.96
CA ASN A 86 9.96 3.44 -5.57
C ASN A 86 10.37 4.58 -6.51
N LYS A 87 11.64 4.64 -6.92
CA LYS A 87 12.12 5.61 -7.92
C LYS A 87 11.52 5.36 -9.30
N ALA A 88 11.31 4.09 -9.68
CA ALA A 88 10.67 3.75 -10.95
C ALA A 88 9.21 4.21 -11.00
N ILE A 89 8.44 4.04 -9.91
CA ILE A 89 7.06 4.53 -9.82
C ILE A 89 7.02 6.07 -9.70
N SER A 90 7.87 6.65 -8.85
CA SER A 90 7.99 8.11 -8.65
C SER A 90 6.64 8.79 -8.36
N LYS A 91 6.30 9.84 -9.10
CA LYS A 91 5.06 10.63 -9.00
C LYS A 91 3.96 10.18 -9.99
N THR A 92 4.12 9.02 -10.60
CA THR A 92 3.27 8.53 -11.69
C THR A 92 1.86 8.18 -11.19
N SER A 93 0.83 8.42 -11.99
CA SER A 93 -0.54 8.09 -11.57
C SER A 93 -0.72 6.57 -11.40
N PRO A 94 -1.59 6.10 -10.49
CA PRO A 94 -1.97 4.69 -10.40
C PRO A 94 -2.43 4.10 -11.74
N SER A 95 -3.23 4.84 -12.51
CA SER A 95 -3.71 4.37 -13.82
C SER A 95 -2.61 4.14 -14.84
N ASP A 96 -1.45 4.80 -14.67
CA ASP A 96 -0.31 4.60 -15.54
C ASP A 96 0.59 3.49 -14.98
N TYR A 97 1.11 3.66 -13.76
CA TYR A 97 2.18 2.78 -13.26
C TYR A 97 1.69 1.35 -12.99
N PHE A 98 0.44 1.16 -12.53
CA PHE A 98 -0.08 -0.20 -12.34
C PHE A 98 -0.13 -0.96 -13.66
N PHE A 99 -0.36 -0.29 -14.77
CA PHE A 99 -0.54 -0.94 -16.07
C PHE A 99 0.71 -0.90 -16.94
N SER A 100 1.73 -0.12 -16.57
CA SER A 100 3.01 -0.08 -17.27
C SER A 100 4.16 -0.79 -16.53
N LEU A 101 4.11 -0.89 -15.20
CA LEU A 101 5.21 -1.42 -14.38
C LEU A 101 4.85 -2.68 -13.59
N VAL A 102 3.60 -2.91 -13.23
CA VAL A 102 3.22 -4.12 -12.48
C VAL A 102 3.09 -5.29 -13.46
N PRO A 103 3.83 -6.41 -13.26
CA PRO A 103 3.77 -7.56 -14.17
C PRO A 103 2.35 -8.10 -14.32
N GLU A 104 1.85 -8.16 -15.55
CA GLU A 104 0.46 -8.57 -15.81
C GLU A 104 0.20 -10.03 -15.41
N GLN A 105 1.17 -10.91 -15.64
CA GLN A 105 1.05 -12.34 -15.33
C GLN A 105 0.89 -12.62 -13.84
N ASP A 106 1.48 -11.78 -12.98
CA ASP A 106 1.50 -11.94 -11.53
C ASP A 106 0.67 -10.88 -10.80
N PHE A 107 -0.06 -10.04 -11.55
CA PHE A 107 -0.72 -8.83 -11.04
C PHE A 107 -1.53 -9.11 -9.77
N ASN A 108 -2.45 -10.07 -9.83
CA ASN A 108 -3.31 -10.41 -8.69
C ASN A 108 -2.51 -10.96 -7.50
N GLY A 109 -1.47 -11.77 -7.75
CA GLY A 109 -0.62 -12.32 -6.70
C GLY A 109 0.19 -11.25 -5.98
N ILE A 110 0.76 -10.31 -6.73
CA ILE A 110 1.48 -9.16 -6.20
C ILE A 110 0.56 -8.29 -5.35
N LEU A 111 -0.64 -7.95 -5.86
CA LEU A 111 -1.60 -7.15 -5.09
C LEU A 111 -2.06 -7.85 -3.82
N ALA A 112 -2.42 -9.13 -3.93
CA ALA A 112 -2.87 -9.91 -2.77
C ALA A 112 -1.79 -10.00 -1.68
N SER A 113 -0.51 -10.20 -2.05
CA SER A 113 0.61 -10.24 -1.10
C SER A 113 0.81 -8.93 -0.33
N ASN A 114 0.40 -7.80 -0.91
CA ASN A 114 0.47 -6.46 -0.31
C ASN A 114 -0.83 -6.03 0.39
N LEU A 115 -1.83 -6.94 0.46
CA LEU A 115 -3.19 -6.63 0.91
C LEU A 115 -3.79 -5.44 0.12
N LEU A 116 -3.53 -5.39 -1.18
CA LEU A 116 -4.11 -4.41 -2.10
C LEU A 116 -5.35 -5.01 -2.78
N PRO A 117 -6.39 -4.20 -3.05
CA PRO A 117 -7.56 -4.66 -3.82
C PRO A 117 -7.19 -5.19 -5.20
N ILE A 118 -7.61 -6.41 -5.56
CA ILE A 118 -7.34 -6.98 -6.90
C ILE A 118 -8.21 -6.36 -8.02
N SER A 119 -9.15 -5.48 -7.69
CA SER A 119 -10.02 -4.83 -8.67
C SER A 119 -9.25 -3.80 -9.48
N LYS A 120 -8.81 -4.19 -10.68
CA LYS A 120 -8.04 -3.33 -11.62
C LYS A 120 -8.72 -1.98 -11.88
N GLN A 121 -10.06 -1.93 -11.86
CA GLN A 121 -10.83 -0.72 -12.14
C GLN A 121 -10.51 0.43 -11.16
N LEU A 122 -10.22 0.11 -9.89
CA LEU A 122 -9.87 1.12 -8.87
C LEU A 122 -8.61 1.91 -9.27
N TYR A 123 -7.63 1.21 -9.84
CA TYR A 123 -6.38 1.83 -10.30
C TYR A 123 -6.57 2.54 -11.64
N LYS A 124 -7.32 1.93 -12.56
CA LYS A 124 -7.59 2.50 -13.89
C LYS A 124 -8.29 3.84 -13.80
N ASP A 125 -9.27 3.96 -12.90
CA ASP A 125 -10.03 5.19 -12.71
C ASP A 125 -9.35 6.16 -11.74
N ASN A 126 -8.24 5.75 -11.13
CA ASN A 126 -7.60 6.45 -10.01
C ASN A 126 -8.60 6.74 -8.88
N ASP A 127 -9.46 5.76 -8.56
CA ASP A 127 -10.46 5.84 -7.50
C ASP A 127 -9.80 5.62 -6.13
N TYR A 128 -9.29 6.71 -5.56
CA TYR A 128 -8.62 6.68 -4.27
C TYR A 128 -9.57 6.29 -3.12
N ASN A 129 -10.79 6.81 -3.12
CA ASN A 129 -11.74 6.54 -2.05
C ASN A 129 -12.23 5.10 -2.07
N GLY A 130 -12.58 4.58 -3.25
CA GLY A 130 -12.92 3.16 -3.41
C GLY A 130 -11.75 2.24 -3.10
N PHE A 131 -10.52 2.65 -3.43
CA PHE A 131 -9.30 1.94 -3.02
C PHE A 131 -9.18 1.85 -1.49
N LEU A 132 -9.30 2.96 -0.77
CA LEU A 132 -9.19 2.97 0.69
C LEU A 132 -10.27 2.09 1.34
N GLU A 133 -11.52 2.21 0.88
CA GLU A 133 -12.65 1.44 1.40
C GLU A 133 -12.44 -0.07 1.18
N LYS A 134 -12.12 -0.46 -0.06
CA LYS A 134 -11.93 -1.88 -0.40
C LYS A 134 -10.72 -2.46 0.34
N ARG A 135 -9.63 -1.70 0.44
CA ARG A 135 -8.41 -2.12 1.14
C ARG A 135 -8.66 -2.30 2.64
N ALA A 136 -9.40 -1.38 3.27
CA ALA A 136 -9.77 -1.49 4.68
C ALA A 136 -10.48 -2.82 4.95
N GLY A 137 -11.46 -3.17 4.09
CA GLY A 137 -12.15 -4.46 4.17
C GLY A 137 -11.19 -5.65 4.06
N THR A 138 -10.30 -5.66 3.07
CA THR A 138 -9.29 -6.72 2.90
C THR A 138 -8.38 -6.88 4.11
N VAL A 139 -7.93 -5.76 4.71
CA VAL A 139 -7.07 -5.76 5.91
C VAL A 139 -7.81 -6.36 7.10
N LEU A 140 -9.06 -5.97 7.33
CA LEU A 140 -9.86 -6.48 8.45
C LEU A 140 -10.16 -7.96 8.30
N SER A 141 -10.62 -8.41 7.12
CA SER A 141 -10.87 -9.83 6.87
C SER A 141 -9.63 -10.68 7.11
N LYS A 142 -8.44 -10.20 6.72
CA LYS A 142 -7.19 -10.93 6.97
C LYS A 142 -6.80 -10.94 8.45
N LEU A 143 -7.11 -9.89 9.21
CA LEU A 143 -6.87 -9.88 10.66
C LEU A 143 -7.76 -10.89 11.36
N ASP A 144 -9.06 -10.88 11.04
CA ASP A 144 -10.03 -11.80 11.63
C ASP A 144 -9.62 -13.27 11.35
N GLU A 145 -9.15 -13.57 10.13
CA GLU A 145 -8.62 -14.91 9.78
C GLU A 145 -7.41 -15.34 10.62
N LEU A 146 -6.58 -14.39 11.07
CA LEU A 146 -5.34 -14.68 11.81
C LEU A 146 -5.49 -14.65 13.33
N THR A 147 -6.60 -14.12 13.84
CA THR A 147 -6.88 -14.00 15.28
C THR A 147 -8.01 -14.89 15.77
N ASN A 148 -8.71 -15.55 14.85
CA ASN A 148 -9.66 -16.63 15.14
C ASN A 148 -8.95 -17.99 15.06
#